data_AF-A0A6G7MC26-F1
#
_entry.id   AF-A0A6G7MC26-F1
#
_cell.length_a   1.000
_cell.length_b   1.000
_cell.length_c   1.000
_cell.angle_alpha   90.00
_cell.angle_beta   90.00
_cell.angle_gamma   90.00
#
_symmetry.space_group_name_H-M   'P 1'
#
loop_
_entity.id
_entity.type
_entity.pdbx_description
1 polymer ?
#
loop_
_entity_poly.entity_id
_entity_poly.type
_entity_poly.pdbx_seq_one_letter_code
_entity_poly.pdbx_strand_id
1 'polypeptide(L)'
;AINASRNNGINASNLSKTQEKLSSGYRINRASDDAAGMGVAGKINAQIRGLSQASRNTSKAINFIQTTEGNLNEVEKVLVRMKELAVQSGNGTYSDADRGSIQIEIEQLTDEINRIADQSQYNQMHMLSNKSAAQNVKTAEELGMQPAKINTPASLSGAQASWTLRVHVGAIQDEAIAVNIYAANVPKLFAGEGAQAAAAAPAQAGTQQEGA
;
A
#
# COMPACT_ATOMS: atom_id res chain seq x y z
N ALA A 1 26.60 -13.03 63.21
CA ALA A 1 27.14 -13.36 61.88
C ALA A 1 26.07 -13.34 60.76
N ILE A 2 24.97 -14.09 60.90
CA ILE A 2 23.94 -14.24 59.84
C ILE A 2 23.27 -12.92 59.41
N ASN A 3 23.00 -12.01 60.36
CA ASN A 3 22.40 -10.70 60.04
C ASN A 3 23.37 -9.78 59.29
N ALA A 4 24.66 -9.82 59.63
CA ALA A 4 25.70 -9.07 58.92
C ALA A 4 25.89 -9.58 57.49
N SER A 5 25.85 -10.91 57.29
CA SER A 5 25.90 -11.52 55.96
C SER A 5 24.69 -11.16 55.09
N ARG A 6 23.47 -11.20 55.65
CA ARG A 6 22.26 -10.72 54.95
C ARG A 6 22.33 -9.25 54.57
N ASN A 7 22.76 -8.39 55.49
CA ASN A 7 22.87 -6.95 55.23
C ASN A 7 23.93 -6.64 54.15
N ASN A 8 25.06 -7.35 54.17
CA ASN A 8 26.08 -7.23 53.13
C ASN A 8 25.56 -7.68 51.75
N GLY A 9 24.77 -8.76 51.69
CA GLY A 9 24.13 -9.21 50.45
C GLY A 9 23.16 -8.20 49.85
N ILE A 10 22.32 -7.56 50.70
CA ILE A 10 21.40 -6.50 50.27
C ILE A 10 22.18 -5.28 49.75
N ASN A 11 23.24 -4.87 50.45
CA ASN A 11 24.06 -3.73 50.05
C ASN A 11 24.80 -3.98 48.73
N ALA A 12 25.37 -5.17 48.54
CA ALA A 12 26.03 -5.55 47.28
C ALA A 12 25.04 -5.54 46.09
N SER A 13 23.81 -6.02 46.29
CA SER A 13 22.75 -5.97 45.29
C SER A 13 22.35 -4.53 44.94
N ASN A 14 22.16 -3.66 45.94
CA ASN A 14 21.81 -2.25 45.74
C ASN A 14 22.93 -1.45 45.06
N LEU A 15 24.19 -1.74 45.39
CA LEU A 15 25.36 -1.15 44.72
C LEU A 15 25.40 -1.56 43.25
N SER A 16 25.17 -2.84 42.96
CA SER A 16 25.12 -3.36 41.58
C SER A 16 24.03 -2.68 40.75
N LYS A 17 22.82 -2.50 41.32
CA LYS A 17 21.73 -1.77 40.65
C LYS A 17 22.06 -0.30 40.41
N THR A 18 22.71 0.36 41.36
CA THR A 18 23.12 1.77 41.22
C THR A 18 24.21 1.92 40.15
N GLN A 19 25.17 1.00 40.10
CA GLN A 19 26.18 0.94 39.04
C GLN A 19 25.54 0.72 37.66
N GLU A 20 24.52 -0.15 37.55
CA GLU A 20 23.76 -0.36 36.31
C GLU A 20 23.06 0.92 35.85
N LYS A 21 22.41 1.65 36.76
CA LYS A 21 21.76 2.94 36.47
C LYS A 21 22.74 4.04 36.10
N LEU A 22 23.90 4.07 36.76
CA LEU A 22 24.97 5.02 36.42
C LEU A 22 25.56 4.74 35.04
N SER A 23 25.79 3.46 34.72
CA SER A 23 26.37 3.06 33.43
C SER A 23 25.40 3.25 32.26
N SER A 24 24.09 3.10 32.47
CA SER A 24 23.10 3.29 31.40
C SER A 24 22.60 4.72 31.29
N GLY A 25 22.74 5.53 32.36
CA GLY A 25 22.13 6.85 32.47
C GLY A 25 20.60 6.80 32.62
N TYR A 26 19.98 5.62 32.65
CA TYR A 26 18.55 5.47 32.81
C TYR A 26 18.17 5.21 34.27
N ARG A 27 17.12 5.89 34.72
CA ARG A 27 16.56 5.70 36.06
C ARG A 27 15.87 4.33 36.23
N ILE A 28 15.30 3.79 35.14
CA ILE A 28 14.58 2.51 35.06
C ILE A 28 15.23 1.65 33.98
N ASN A 29 15.97 0.61 34.38
CA ASN A 29 16.64 -0.32 33.46
C ASN A 29 15.88 -1.65 33.29
N ARG A 30 15.05 -2.03 34.27
CA ARG A 30 14.34 -3.31 34.32
C ARG A 30 12.87 -3.08 34.68
N ALA A 31 11.98 -3.84 34.04
CA ALA A 31 10.55 -3.82 34.38
C ALA A 31 10.28 -4.26 35.84
N SER A 32 11.21 -5.00 36.45
CA SER A 32 11.13 -5.43 37.86
C SER A 32 11.32 -4.29 38.86
N ASP A 33 11.95 -3.18 38.48
CA ASP A 33 12.20 -2.04 39.38
C ASP A 33 11.03 -1.02 39.35
N ASP A 34 10.38 -0.83 38.19
CA ASP A 34 9.17 -0.01 38.03
C ASP A 34 8.43 -0.41 36.74
N ALA A 35 7.46 -1.32 36.87
CA ALA A 35 6.71 -1.84 35.71
C ALA A 35 5.83 -0.75 35.04
N ALA A 36 5.27 0.17 35.83
CA ALA A 36 4.42 1.24 35.31
C ALA A 36 5.26 2.30 34.58
N GLY A 37 6.37 2.74 35.17
CA GLY A 37 7.31 3.67 34.54
C GLY A 37 7.97 3.08 33.29
N MET A 38 8.29 1.79 33.30
CA MET A 38 8.79 1.10 32.10
C MET A 38 7.74 1.00 30.99
N GLY A 39 6.46 0.79 31.34
CA GLY A 39 5.35 0.78 30.37
C GLY A 39 5.15 2.14 29.69
N VAL A 40 5.16 3.23 30.45
CA VAL A 40 5.08 4.60 29.90
C VAL A 40 6.31 4.92 29.05
N ALA A 41 7.52 4.59 29.52
CA ALA A 41 8.75 4.78 28.75
C ALA A 41 8.74 3.96 27.44
N GLY A 42 8.19 2.74 27.46
CA GLY A 42 7.99 1.91 26.28
C GLY A 42 7.04 2.57 25.26
N LYS A 43 5.91 3.10 25.73
CA LYS A 43 4.96 3.85 24.90
C LYS A 43 5.60 5.08 24.27
N ILE A 44 6.35 5.87 25.05
CA ILE A 44 7.06 7.05 24.53
C ILE A 44 8.12 6.64 23.51
N ASN A 45 8.90 5.58 23.76
CA ASN A 45 9.87 5.06 22.80
C ASN A 45 9.22 4.53 21.50
N ALA A 46 8.03 3.94 21.59
CA ALA A 46 7.25 3.55 20.41
C ALA A 46 6.79 4.80 19.63
N GLN A 47 6.30 5.83 20.32
CA GLN A 47 5.94 7.11 19.71
C GLN A 47 7.13 7.81 19.07
N ILE A 48 8.30 7.87 19.71
CA ILE A 48 9.52 8.46 19.14
C ILE A 48 9.90 7.73 17.84
N ARG A 49 9.84 6.40 17.83
CA ARG A 49 10.10 5.61 16.61
C ARG A 49 9.08 5.89 15.52
N GLY A 50 7.80 5.98 15.89
CA GLY A 50 6.71 6.38 14.99
C GLY A 50 6.91 7.77 14.39
N LEU A 51 7.22 8.77 15.22
CA LEU A 51 7.51 10.14 14.81
C LEU A 51 8.76 10.24 13.93
N SER A 52 9.81 9.47 14.25
CA SER A 52 11.02 9.39 13.43
C SER A 52 10.71 8.85 12.03
N GLN A 53 9.86 7.83 11.94
CA GLN A 53 9.40 7.32 10.65
C GLN A 53 8.48 8.32 9.92
N ALA A 54 7.58 8.99 10.65
CA ALA A 54 6.72 10.03 10.10
C ALA A 54 7.56 11.17 9.51
N SER A 55 8.58 11.63 10.22
CA SER A 55 9.53 12.65 9.74
C SER A 55 10.21 12.22 8.44
N ARG A 56 10.72 10.98 8.37
CA ARG A 56 11.29 10.43 7.12
C ARG A 56 10.25 10.37 5.99
N ASN A 57 9.01 10.00 6.29
CA ASN A 57 7.93 9.97 5.31
C ASN A 57 7.59 11.39 4.82
N THR A 58 7.57 12.39 5.70
CA THR A 58 7.39 13.80 5.33
C THR A 58 8.52 14.29 4.42
N SER A 59 9.78 13.95 4.71
CA SER A 59 10.89 14.30 3.81
C SER A 59 10.73 13.68 2.42
N LYS A 60 10.26 12.41 2.33
CA LYS A 60 9.93 11.79 1.04
C LYS A 60 8.78 12.52 0.32
N ALA A 61 7.75 12.91 1.07
CA ALA A 61 6.63 13.67 0.52
C ALA A 61 7.06 15.04 -0.02
N ILE A 62 7.96 15.73 0.68
CA ILE A 62 8.54 17.01 0.21
C ILE A 62 9.30 16.78 -1.11
N ASN A 63 10.18 15.78 -1.17
CA ASN A 63 10.94 15.49 -2.38
C ASN A 63 10.03 15.11 -3.56
N PHE A 64 8.96 14.35 -3.28
CA PHE A 64 7.93 14.04 -4.26
C PHE A 64 7.25 15.31 -4.78
N ILE A 65 6.75 16.18 -3.88
CA ILE A 65 6.09 17.43 -4.25
C ILE A 65 7.02 18.34 -5.05
N GLN A 66 8.28 18.48 -4.66
CA GLN A 66 9.26 19.30 -5.40
C GLN A 66 9.49 18.79 -6.82
N THR A 67 9.56 17.47 -7.00
CA THR A 67 9.67 16.87 -8.33
C THR A 67 8.40 17.12 -9.15
N THR A 68 7.23 16.99 -8.51
CA THR A 68 5.94 17.31 -9.14
C THR A 68 5.89 18.77 -9.57
N GLU A 69 6.29 19.70 -8.70
CA GLU A 69 6.29 21.14 -8.96
C GLU A 69 7.21 21.50 -10.12
N GLY A 70 8.40 20.91 -10.18
CA GLY A 70 9.30 21.09 -11.32
C GLY A 70 8.66 20.67 -12.65
N ASN A 71 8.01 19.51 -12.68
CA ASN A 71 7.32 19.03 -13.89
C ASN A 71 6.09 19.87 -14.23
N LEU A 72 5.34 20.35 -13.23
CA LEU A 72 4.20 21.26 -13.44
C LEU A 72 4.63 22.65 -13.94
N ASN A 73 5.81 23.12 -13.56
CA ASN A 73 6.37 24.38 -14.09
C ASN A 73 6.64 24.25 -15.60
N GLU A 74 7.11 23.11 -16.07
CA GLU A 74 7.25 22.86 -17.52
C GLU A 74 5.89 22.83 -18.22
N VAL A 75 4.88 22.18 -17.63
CA VAL A 75 3.50 22.22 -18.15
C VAL A 75 2.96 23.65 -18.20
N GLU A 76 3.22 24.47 -17.17
CA GLU A 76 2.81 25.87 -17.13
C GLU A 76 3.42 26.67 -18.30
N LYS A 77 4.71 26.52 -18.57
CA LYS A 77 5.37 27.18 -19.72
C LYS A 77 4.70 26.81 -21.05
N VAL A 78 4.37 25.53 -21.23
CA VAL A 78 3.67 25.05 -22.43
C VAL A 78 2.27 25.68 -22.52
N LEU A 79 1.52 25.73 -21.42
CA LEU A 79 0.19 26.34 -21.38
C LEU A 79 0.22 27.84 -21.66
N VAL A 80 1.24 28.57 -21.17
CA VAL A 80 1.44 29.98 -21.50
C VAL A 80 1.66 30.15 -23.00
N ARG A 81 2.49 29.31 -23.63
CA ARG A 81 2.68 29.31 -25.08
C ARG A 81 1.39 29.01 -25.85
N MET A 82 0.62 28.02 -25.42
CA MET A 82 -0.68 27.71 -26.03
C MET A 82 -1.66 28.89 -25.93
N LYS A 83 -1.65 29.62 -24.79
CA LYS A 83 -2.45 30.83 -24.61
C LYS A 83 -2.02 31.94 -25.56
N GLU A 84 -0.72 32.17 -25.75
CA GLU A 84 -0.21 33.14 -26.73
C GLU A 84 -0.72 32.83 -28.14
N LEU A 85 -0.62 31.57 -28.54
CA LEU A 85 -1.11 31.07 -29.83
C LEU A 85 -2.63 31.22 -29.97
N ALA A 86 -3.40 30.97 -28.91
CA ALA A 86 -4.84 31.17 -28.91
C ALA A 86 -5.22 32.64 -29.11
N VAL A 87 -4.52 33.56 -28.44
CA VAL A 87 -4.71 35.02 -28.64
C VAL A 87 -4.31 35.44 -30.05
N GLN A 88 -3.21 34.89 -30.58
CA GLN A 88 -2.76 35.14 -31.94
C GLN A 88 -3.80 34.68 -32.97
N SER A 89 -4.34 33.47 -32.82
CA SER A 89 -5.44 32.96 -33.64
C SER A 89 -6.71 33.81 -33.49
N GLY A 90 -6.97 34.38 -32.32
CA GLY A 90 -8.11 35.29 -32.11
C GLY A 90 -8.06 36.58 -32.92
N ASN A 91 -6.90 36.99 -33.46
CA ASN A 91 -6.79 38.21 -34.25
C ASN A 91 -7.37 38.03 -35.66
N GLY A 92 -8.36 38.87 -36.02
CA GLY A 92 -9.08 38.84 -37.29
C GLY A 92 -8.25 39.13 -38.54
N THR A 93 -6.98 39.55 -38.40
CA THR A 93 -6.08 39.79 -39.55
C THR A 93 -5.36 38.53 -40.05
N TYR A 94 -5.38 37.43 -39.29
CA TYR A 94 -4.78 36.16 -39.71
C TYR A 94 -5.71 35.40 -40.66
N SER A 95 -5.13 34.81 -41.71
CA SER A 95 -5.87 33.97 -42.65
C SER A 95 -6.22 32.61 -42.04
N ASP A 96 -7.14 31.88 -42.68
CA ASP A 96 -7.49 30.52 -42.26
C ASP A 96 -6.31 29.54 -42.36
N ALA A 97 -5.39 29.76 -43.30
CA ALA A 97 -4.16 28.96 -43.41
C ALA A 97 -3.20 29.20 -42.23
N ASP A 98 -3.08 30.44 -41.78
CA ASP A 98 -2.26 30.78 -40.61
C ASP A 98 -2.87 30.19 -39.33
N ARG A 99 -4.20 30.26 -39.20
CA ARG A 99 -4.94 29.61 -38.10
C ARG A 99 -4.74 28.10 -38.10
N GLY A 100 -4.71 27.46 -39.27
CA GLY A 100 -4.38 26.04 -39.41
C GLY A 100 -2.96 25.71 -38.93
N SER A 101 -1.98 26.56 -39.23
CA SER A 101 -0.60 26.36 -38.77
C SER A 101 -0.47 26.53 -37.25
N ILE A 102 -1.17 27.51 -36.68
CA ILE A 102 -1.26 27.71 -35.22
C ILE A 102 -1.89 26.48 -34.54
N GLN A 103 -2.93 25.91 -35.14
CA GLN A 103 -3.59 24.71 -34.61
C GLN A 103 -2.64 23.51 -34.55
N ILE A 104 -1.79 23.31 -35.58
CA ILE A 104 -0.76 22.27 -35.57
C ILE A 104 0.24 22.48 -34.42
N GLU A 105 0.66 23.72 -34.16
CA GLU A 105 1.55 24.02 -33.03
C GLU A 105 0.86 23.72 -31.69
N ILE A 106 -0.43 24.07 -31.53
CA ILE A 106 -1.22 23.74 -30.33
C ILE A 106 -1.33 22.22 -30.12
N GLU A 107 -1.50 21.44 -31.19
CA GLU A 107 -1.51 19.98 -31.12
C GLU A 107 -0.16 19.42 -30.64
N GLN A 108 0.95 19.93 -31.17
CA GLN A 108 2.29 19.53 -30.71
C GLN A 108 2.53 19.88 -29.23
N LEU A 109 2.08 21.04 -28.79
CA LEU A 109 2.16 21.45 -27.38
C LEU A 109 1.28 20.57 -26.48
N THR A 110 0.13 20.12 -26.99
CA THR A 110 -0.75 19.18 -26.28
C THR A 110 -0.06 17.81 -26.11
N ASP A 111 0.59 17.31 -27.17
CA ASP A 111 1.38 16.08 -27.10
C ASP A 111 2.56 16.21 -26.12
N GLU A 112 3.18 17.38 -26.06
CA GLU A 112 4.26 17.66 -25.11
C GLU A 112 3.76 17.65 -23.65
N ILE A 113 2.59 18.21 -23.36
CA ILE A 113 1.96 18.10 -22.03
C ILE A 113 1.71 16.63 -21.66
N ASN A 114 1.17 15.84 -22.59
CA ASN A 114 0.93 14.41 -22.37
C ASN A 114 2.25 13.66 -22.11
N ARG A 115 3.31 13.99 -22.85
CA ARG A 115 4.65 13.42 -22.66
C ARG A 115 5.22 13.75 -21.27
N ILE A 116 5.12 15.00 -20.82
CA ILE A 116 5.57 15.40 -19.48
C ILE A 116 4.77 14.64 -18.41
N ALA A 117 3.46 14.52 -18.57
CA ALA A 117 2.61 13.80 -17.63
C ALA A 117 2.98 12.30 -17.53
N ASP A 118 3.28 11.66 -18.66
CA ASP A 118 3.64 10.24 -18.71
C ASP A 118 5.06 9.96 -18.21
N GLN A 119 6.01 10.85 -18.49
CA GLN A 119 7.42 10.68 -18.09
C GLN A 119 7.71 11.17 -16.65
N SER A 120 6.80 11.94 -16.06
CA SER A 120 6.90 12.39 -14.66
C SER A 120 6.80 11.20 -13.69
N GLN A 121 7.96 10.77 -13.19
CA GLN A 121 8.09 9.63 -12.29
C GLN A 121 8.94 9.96 -11.06
N TYR A 122 8.52 9.45 -9.91
CA TYR A 122 9.30 9.48 -8.67
C TYR A 122 9.38 8.07 -8.08
N ASN A 123 10.59 7.51 -7.97
CA ASN A 123 10.80 6.17 -7.43
C ASN A 123 9.87 5.12 -8.09
N GLN A 124 9.81 5.11 -9.43
CA GLN A 124 8.96 4.24 -10.25
C GLN A 124 7.45 4.50 -10.14
N MET A 125 7.02 5.50 -9.38
CA MET A 125 5.61 5.91 -9.32
C MET A 125 5.35 7.01 -10.35
N HIS A 126 4.35 6.81 -11.20
CA HIS A 126 3.84 7.90 -12.04
C HIS A 126 3.18 8.96 -11.14
N MET A 127 3.39 10.23 -11.47
CA MET A 127 2.99 11.35 -10.61
C MET A 127 1.82 12.16 -11.18
N LEU A 128 1.78 12.36 -12.51
CA LEU A 128 0.89 13.32 -13.17
C LEU A 128 -0.10 12.67 -14.15
N SER A 129 0.09 11.41 -14.54
CA SER A 129 -0.83 10.73 -15.46
C SER A 129 -1.93 9.97 -14.71
N ASN A 130 -3.04 9.64 -15.39
CA ASN A 130 -4.11 8.79 -14.86
C ASN A 130 -3.59 7.39 -14.43
N LYS A 131 -2.43 6.95 -14.95
CA LYS A 131 -1.78 5.70 -14.53
C LYS A 131 -1.30 5.74 -13.07
N SER A 132 -1.12 6.92 -12.49
CA SER A 132 -0.64 7.13 -11.12
C SER A 132 -1.54 6.49 -10.06
N ALA A 133 -2.84 6.31 -10.30
CA ALA A 133 -3.71 5.64 -9.32
C ALA A 133 -3.66 4.11 -9.42
N ALA A 134 -3.71 3.57 -10.64
CA ALA A 134 -3.80 2.12 -10.87
C ALA A 134 -2.43 1.41 -10.86
N GLN A 135 -1.36 2.06 -11.32
CA GLN A 135 -0.02 1.45 -11.40
C GLN A 135 0.83 1.67 -10.14
N ASN A 136 0.48 2.64 -9.30
CA ASN A 136 1.16 2.82 -8.01
C ASN A 136 0.67 1.83 -6.93
N VAL A 137 -0.40 1.08 -7.21
CA VAL A 137 -0.87 -0.04 -6.37
C VAL A 137 -0.22 -1.32 -6.88
N LYS A 138 0.80 -1.80 -6.16
CA LYS A 138 1.35 -3.14 -6.43
C LYS A 138 0.29 -4.17 -6.08
N THR A 139 0.00 -5.05 -7.03
CA THR A 139 -0.87 -6.20 -6.79
C THR A 139 -0.23 -7.14 -5.75
N ALA A 140 -1.04 -7.91 -5.04
CA ALA A 140 -0.53 -8.87 -4.04
C ALA A 140 0.50 -9.84 -4.67
N GLU A 141 0.33 -10.17 -5.95
CA GLU A 141 1.20 -11.04 -6.72
C GLU A 141 2.57 -10.39 -7.01
N GLU A 142 2.62 -9.09 -7.35
CA GLU A 142 3.86 -8.33 -7.51
C GLU A 142 4.65 -8.13 -6.21
N LEU A 143 3.97 -8.23 -5.06
CA LEU A 143 4.60 -8.26 -3.74
C LEU A 143 5.08 -9.66 -3.32
N GLY A 144 4.94 -10.67 -4.21
CA GLY A 144 5.29 -12.05 -3.92
C GLY A 144 4.36 -12.72 -2.89
N MET A 145 3.17 -12.14 -2.65
CA MET A 145 2.19 -12.74 -1.76
C MET A 145 1.47 -13.86 -2.50
N GLN A 146 1.64 -15.09 -2.03
CA GLN A 146 0.85 -16.20 -2.57
C GLN A 146 -0.59 -16.13 -2.04
N PRO A 147 -1.60 -16.43 -2.89
CA PRO A 147 -2.97 -16.54 -2.41
C PRO A 147 -3.03 -17.61 -1.31
N ALA A 148 -3.58 -17.23 -0.15
CA ALA A 148 -3.76 -18.15 0.95
C ALA A 148 -4.71 -19.28 0.52
N LYS A 149 -4.16 -20.48 0.34
CA LYS A 149 -4.96 -21.66 0.03
C LYS A 149 -5.74 -22.08 1.28
N ILE A 150 -7.04 -21.88 1.27
CA ILE A 150 -7.94 -22.43 2.29
C ILE A 150 -8.35 -23.83 1.83
N ASN A 151 -7.73 -24.86 2.40
CA ASN A 151 -8.12 -26.24 2.15
C ASN A 151 -9.47 -26.51 2.81
N THR A 152 -10.52 -26.65 2.02
CA THR A 152 -11.84 -27.06 2.51
C THR A 152 -11.92 -28.60 2.43
N PRO A 153 -11.96 -29.31 3.57
CA PRO A 153 -12.07 -30.77 3.56
C PRO A 153 -13.39 -31.20 2.91
N ALA A 154 -13.37 -32.33 2.20
CA ALA A 154 -14.53 -32.87 1.49
C ALA A 154 -15.75 -33.14 2.40
N SER A 155 -15.51 -33.32 3.71
CA SER A 155 -16.55 -33.46 4.74
C SER A 155 -17.44 -32.23 4.92
N LEU A 156 -17.03 -31.06 4.41
CA LEU A 156 -17.82 -29.83 4.46
C LEU A 156 -18.65 -29.60 3.19
N SER A 157 -18.71 -30.58 2.28
CA SER A 157 -19.57 -30.52 1.10
C SER A 157 -21.04 -30.45 1.50
N GLY A 158 -21.74 -29.38 1.11
CA GLY A 158 -23.14 -29.11 1.48
C GLY A 158 -23.32 -28.36 2.81
N ALA A 159 -22.25 -28.07 3.54
CA ALA A 159 -22.31 -27.25 4.75
C ALA A 159 -22.47 -25.76 4.40
N GLN A 160 -23.20 -25.04 5.24
CA GLN A 160 -23.24 -23.58 5.21
C GLN A 160 -22.09 -23.03 6.06
N ALA A 161 -21.41 -21.99 5.57
CA ALA A 161 -20.37 -21.31 6.33
C ALA A 161 -20.49 -19.80 6.21
N SER A 162 -20.16 -19.12 7.29
CA SER A 162 -20.01 -17.67 7.35
C SER A 162 -18.57 -17.36 7.73
N TRP A 163 -17.93 -16.48 6.96
CA TRP A 163 -16.56 -16.03 7.21
C TRP A 163 -16.56 -14.51 7.37
N THR A 164 -15.72 -14.01 8.27
CA THR A 164 -15.49 -12.57 8.42
C THR A 164 -14.07 -12.27 7.97
N LEU A 165 -13.93 -11.58 6.84
CA LEU A 165 -12.65 -11.02 6.43
C LEU A 165 -12.43 -9.72 7.19
N ARG A 166 -11.33 -9.62 7.94
CA ARG A 166 -10.87 -8.37 8.53
C ARG A 166 -9.82 -7.73 7.63
N VAL A 167 -10.20 -6.63 6.99
CA VAL A 167 -9.27 -5.80 6.22
C VAL A 167 -8.83 -4.65 7.11
N HIS A 168 -7.52 -4.54 7.33
CA HIS A 168 -6.92 -3.39 8.00
C HIS A 168 -6.53 -2.37 6.92
N VAL A 169 -7.06 -1.16 7.00
CA VAL A 169 -6.68 -0.06 6.13
C VAL A 169 -5.86 0.93 6.95
N GLY A 170 -4.56 1.02 6.68
CA GLY A 170 -3.64 1.92 7.38
C GLY A 170 -2.83 1.26 8.52
N ALA A 171 -1.99 2.06 9.18
CA ALA A 171 -1.02 1.60 10.18
C ALA A 171 -1.60 1.39 11.60
N ILE A 172 -2.89 1.68 11.80
CA ILE A 172 -3.58 1.55 13.09
C ILE A 172 -4.43 0.29 13.04
N GLN A 173 -4.09 -0.72 13.85
CA GLN A 173 -4.71 -2.05 13.80
C GLN A 173 -6.09 -2.14 14.50
N ASP A 174 -6.64 -1.03 14.99
CA ASP A 174 -7.85 -1.02 15.81
C ASP A 174 -9.16 -0.77 15.04
N GLU A 175 -9.11 -0.35 13.77
CA GLU A 175 -10.30 -0.11 12.95
C GLU A 175 -10.26 -0.98 11.69
N ALA A 176 -10.72 -2.23 11.84
CA ALA A 176 -10.86 -3.16 10.71
C ALA A 176 -12.27 -3.04 10.11
N ILE A 177 -12.35 -2.95 8.78
CA ILE A 177 -13.62 -3.14 8.08
C ILE A 177 -13.89 -4.65 8.06
N ALA A 178 -15.01 -5.05 8.68
CA ALA A 178 -15.48 -6.43 8.67
C ALA A 178 -16.42 -6.65 7.48
N VAL A 179 -16.01 -7.51 6.55
CA VAL A 179 -16.88 -7.99 5.47
C VAL A 179 -17.34 -9.39 5.82
N ASN A 180 -18.66 -9.57 5.96
CA ASN A 180 -19.25 -10.89 6.18
C ASN A 180 -19.58 -11.53 4.83
N ILE A 181 -18.99 -12.69 4.59
CA ILE A 181 -19.20 -13.47 3.38
C ILE A 181 -19.95 -14.75 3.76
N TYR A 182 -21.15 -14.91 3.20
CA TYR A 182 -22.00 -16.08 3.40
C TYR A 182 -21.90 -17.02 2.20
N ALA A 183 -21.73 -18.33 2.46
CA ALA A 183 -21.83 -19.36 1.44
C ALA A 183 -22.82 -20.45 1.87
N ALA A 184 -23.77 -20.73 0.99
CA ALA A 184 -24.69 -21.86 1.13
C ALA A 184 -24.00 -23.22 0.88
N ASN A 185 -22.81 -23.23 0.26
CA ASN A 185 -22.00 -24.43 0.06
C ASN A 185 -20.50 -24.07 0.07
N VAL A 186 -19.76 -24.56 1.08
CA VAL A 186 -18.35 -24.21 1.33
C VAL A 186 -17.39 -24.39 0.14
N PRO A 187 -17.46 -25.48 -0.65
CA PRO A 187 -16.58 -25.65 -1.81
C PRO A 187 -16.79 -24.60 -2.92
N LYS A 188 -17.98 -24.00 -3.01
CA LYS A 188 -18.27 -22.95 -4.01
C LYS A 188 -17.76 -21.56 -3.61
N LEU A 189 -17.31 -21.38 -2.36
CA LEU A 189 -16.83 -20.10 -1.86
C LEU A 189 -15.39 -19.77 -2.29
N PHE A 190 -14.59 -20.80 -2.59
CA PHE A 190 -13.17 -20.67 -2.95
C PHE A 190 -12.81 -21.34 -4.29
N ALA A 191 -13.77 -21.99 -4.94
CA ALA A 191 -13.62 -22.38 -6.34
C ALA A 191 -13.70 -21.10 -7.17
N GLY A 192 -12.55 -20.61 -7.66
CA GLY A 192 -12.51 -19.47 -8.55
C GLY A 192 -13.47 -19.67 -9.73
N GLU A 193 -14.02 -18.57 -10.25
CA GLU A 193 -14.98 -18.52 -11.37
C GLU A 193 -14.57 -19.30 -12.63
N GLY A 194 -13.34 -19.81 -12.73
CA GLY A 194 -12.86 -20.64 -13.84
C GLY A 194 -13.21 -22.13 -13.80
N ALA A 195 -13.89 -22.66 -12.76
CA ALA A 195 -14.15 -24.11 -12.63
C ALA A 195 -15.54 -24.58 -13.09
N GLN A 196 -16.35 -23.73 -13.73
CA GLN A 196 -17.65 -24.11 -14.29
C GLN A 196 -17.63 -24.15 -15.82
N ALA A 197 -16.94 -25.14 -16.39
CA ALA A 197 -17.22 -25.61 -17.76
C ALA A 197 -16.58 -26.98 -18.01
N ALA A 198 -17.13 -28.06 -17.43
CA ALA A 198 -16.85 -29.43 -17.89
C ALA A 198 -17.93 -30.42 -17.40
N ALA A 199 -19.14 -30.34 -17.95
CA ALA A 199 -20.11 -31.45 -17.96
C ALA A 199 -21.20 -31.12 -18.99
N ALA A 200 -21.55 -31.93 -19.98
CA ALA A 200 -21.02 -33.17 -20.52
C ALA A 200 -21.56 -33.25 -21.97
N ALA A 201 -20.71 -33.54 -22.96
CA ALA A 201 -21.19 -33.89 -24.30
C ALA A 201 -21.81 -35.31 -24.23
N PRO A 202 -22.96 -35.57 -24.88
CA PRO A 202 -23.60 -36.88 -24.81
C PRO A 202 -22.74 -37.93 -25.53
N ALA A 203 -22.48 -39.03 -24.83
CA ALA A 203 -21.76 -40.19 -25.35
C ALA A 203 -22.58 -40.85 -26.48
N GLN A 204 -22.05 -40.84 -27.71
CA GLN A 204 -22.46 -41.78 -28.74
C GLN A 204 -21.78 -43.12 -28.45
N ALA A 205 -22.48 -43.98 -27.71
CA ALA A 205 -22.13 -45.40 -27.62
C ALA A 205 -22.82 -46.14 -28.76
N GLY A 206 -22.05 -46.45 -29.81
CA GLY A 206 -22.45 -47.43 -30.80
C GLY A 206 -22.60 -48.80 -30.14
N THR A 207 -23.74 -49.45 -30.38
CA THR A 207 -23.87 -50.90 -30.20
C THR A 207 -24.24 -51.48 -31.56
N GLN A 208 -23.33 -52.31 -32.07
CA GLN A 208 -23.58 -53.22 -33.19
C GLN A 208 -24.57 -54.29 -32.72
N GLN A 209 -25.51 -54.68 -33.59
CA GLN A 209 -26.04 -56.03 -33.55
C GLN A 209 -26.32 -56.50 -34.99
N GLU A 210 -25.48 -57.42 -35.44
CA GLU A 210 -25.68 -58.26 -36.62
C GLU A 210 -26.81 -59.28 -36.37
N GLY A 211 -27.49 -59.66 -37.45
CA GLY A 211 -27.88 -61.06 -37.69
C GLY A 211 -29.36 -61.40 -37.63
N ALA A 212 -30.03 -61.41 -38.79
CA ALA A 212 -30.55 -62.62 -39.47
C ALA A 212 -31.19 -62.23 -40.82
#